data_AF-A0A6N9I5A9-F1
#
_entry.id   AF-A0A6N9I5A9-F1
#
_cell.length_a   1.000
_cell.length_b   1.000
_cell.length_c   1.000
_cell.angle_alpha   90.00
_cell.angle_beta   90.00
_cell.angle_gamma   90.00
#
_symmetry.space_group_name_H-M   'P 1'
#
loop_
_entity.id
_entity.type
_entity.pdbx_description
1 polymer ?
#
loop_
_entity_poly.entity_id
_entity_poly.type
_entity_poly.pdbx_seq_one_letter_code
_entity_poly.pdbx_strand_id
1 'polypeptide(L)'
;MSDHENKPILIGDVGVPKSKRSKPHTSSTNGADIAADLLAKHKKAPTVHSSRTSRTKNEVTMIEAQKRAGRYNVYLDGKYAFPISESVMIKYRIFKGMVIDKDLQTEIIAADDVAKAYNRALDYLSGQLRSEKEVTDKLKTLEIDDDVIESTLERLREFNLLDDQAYASAYVRTMRNTSDKGPIVIRQHLRQKGIGENLIDNALVEFKDDELVENGVAVAEKLAKHYARKPFSTQKQKVIQGLMTKGFQRETIDQVMNQIELTRDEDTETDLLTHEAQKVWRRNRRYDDRERLNRTKRTLYGKGYQFDDINRVLDTLIEGND
;
A
#
# COMPACT_ATOMS: atom_id res chain seq x y z
N MET A 1 -6.13 -16.65 -29.80
CA MET A 1 -5.36 -16.15 -28.63
C MET A 1 -6.38 -15.44 -27.76
N SER A 2 -6.40 -15.81 -26.49
CA SER A 2 -7.48 -15.64 -25.50
C SER A 2 -8.04 -14.22 -25.36
N ASP A 3 -9.31 -14.05 -25.71
CA ASP A 3 -10.17 -12.95 -25.29
C ASP A 3 -10.77 -13.29 -23.90
N HIS A 4 -10.37 -12.55 -22.87
CA HIS A 4 -11.04 -12.56 -21.57
C HIS A 4 -11.86 -11.29 -21.41
N GLU A 5 -13.16 -11.40 -21.69
CA GLU A 5 -14.16 -10.40 -21.36
C GLU A 5 -14.44 -10.39 -19.84
N ASN A 6 -14.36 -9.18 -19.30
CA ASN A 6 -14.51 -8.80 -17.91
C ASN A 6 -16.02 -8.71 -17.56
N LYS A 7 -16.53 -9.55 -16.66
CA LYS A 7 -17.91 -9.45 -16.13
C LYS A 7 -17.93 -8.73 -14.77
N PRO A 8 -18.89 -7.81 -14.53
CA PRO A 8 -19.00 -7.09 -13.27
C PRO A 8 -19.73 -7.93 -12.20
N ILE A 9 -19.26 -7.85 -10.95
CA ILE A 9 -19.86 -8.47 -9.77
C ILE A 9 -20.81 -7.46 -9.11
N LEU A 10 -22.09 -7.85 -8.97
CA LEU A 10 -23.14 -7.10 -8.28
C LEU A 10 -23.01 -7.28 -6.77
N ILE A 11 -22.96 -6.17 -6.03
CA ILE A 11 -22.97 -6.11 -4.57
C ILE A 11 -24.42 -6.13 -4.09
N GLY A 12 -24.78 -7.13 -3.28
CA GLY A 12 -26.11 -7.30 -2.69
C GLY A 12 -26.30 -6.46 -1.42
N ASP A 13 -27.50 -5.87 -1.32
CA ASP A 13 -28.04 -5.12 -0.19
C ASP A 13 -28.05 -5.91 1.13
N VAL A 14 -27.60 -5.27 2.22
CA VAL A 14 -27.74 -5.78 3.59
C VAL A 14 -28.89 -5.05 4.28
N GLY A 15 -29.99 -5.78 4.50
CA GLY A 15 -31.19 -5.31 5.19
C GLY A 15 -31.07 -5.31 6.71
N VAL A 16 -31.58 -4.23 7.32
CA VAL A 16 -31.72 -3.95 8.75
C VAL A 16 -32.78 -4.85 9.42
N PRO A 17 -32.60 -5.36 10.66
CA PRO A 17 -33.69 -6.04 11.38
C PRO A 17 -34.54 -5.05 12.19
N LYS A 18 -35.87 -5.15 12.01
CA LYS A 18 -36.90 -4.42 12.77
C LYS A 18 -37.29 -5.12 14.07
N SER A 19 -37.48 -4.31 15.11
CA SER A 19 -38.09 -4.68 16.40
C SER A 19 -39.54 -5.17 16.28
N LYS A 20 -39.97 -6.02 17.22
CA LYS A 20 -41.40 -6.22 17.56
C LYS A 20 -41.59 -6.20 19.08
N ARG A 21 -42.57 -5.40 19.51
CA ARG A 21 -43.13 -5.27 20.86
C ARG A 21 -44.58 -5.80 20.88
N SER A 22 -45.09 -5.98 22.11
CA SER A 22 -46.49 -6.12 22.59
C SER A 22 -46.94 -7.57 22.91
N LYS A 23 -47.15 -7.97 24.18
CA LYS A 23 -48.10 -7.61 25.29
C LYS A 23 -49.41 -8.44 25.21
N PRO A 24 -50.26 -8.51 26.26
CA PRO A 24 -50.08 -9.06 27.62
C PRO A 24 -51.26 -10.01 28.00
N HIS A 25 -51.23 -10.78 29.10
CA HIS A 25 -52.47 -11.27 29.72
C HIS A 25 -52.34 -11.50 31.23
N THR A 26 -53.48 -11.35 31.89
CA THR A 26 -53.72 -11.00 33.29
C THR A 26 -54.23 -12.17 34.13
N SER A 27 -54.01 -12.05 35.44
CA SER A 27 -54.88 -12.40 36.59
C SER A 27 -55.22 -13.86 36.94
N SER A 28 -54.80 -14.22 38.17
CA SER A 28 -55.61 -14.70 39.30
C SER A 28 -56.30 -16.07 39.23
N THR A 29 -55.94 -17.01 40.13
CA THR A 29 -56.82 -17.39 41.27
C THR A 29 -56.09 -18.23 42.35
N ASN A 30 -56.58 -18.05 43.57
CA ASN A 30 -56.29 -18.62 44.90
C ASN A 30 -56.05 -20.14 45.05
N GLY A 31 -55.46 -20.52 46.18
CA GLY A 31 -55.78 -21.76 46.88
C GLY A 31 -54.77 -22.16 47.96
N ALA A 32 -55.14 -22.04 49.23
CA ALA A 32 -54.38 -22.42 50.41
C ALA A 32 -54.56 -23.91 50.81
N ASP A 33 -53.80 -24.32 51.83
CA ASP A 33 -53.89 -25.56 52.65
C ASP A 33 -53.20 -26.81 52.05
N ILE A 34 -52.40 -27.61 52.76
CA ILE A 34 -52.56 -28.20 54.10
C ILE A 34 -51.19 -28.47 54.77
N ALA A 35 -51.17 -28.37 56.10
CA ALA A 35 -50.05 -28.58 57.02
C ALA A 35 -49.74 -30.06 57.37
N ALA A 36 -48.54 -30.25 57.92
CA ALA A 36 -48.13 -31.22 58.96
C ALA A 36 -48.16 -32.74 58.64
N ASP A 37 -47.01 -33.42 58.77
CA ASP A 37 -46.67 -34.19 59.99
C ASP A 37 -45.23 -34.77 59.95
N LEU A 38 -44.71 -35.07 61.15
CA LEU A 38 -43.51 -35.85 61.51
C LEU A 38 -42.23 -35.10 61.90
N LEU A 39 -42.31 -34.50 63.10
CA LEU A 39 -41.21 -34.46 64.07
C LEU A 39 -40.64 -35.86 64.35
N ALA A 40 -39.31 -36.02 64.38
CA ALA A 40 -38.56 -36.19 65.65
C ALA A 40 -37.06 -36.54 65.47
N LYS A 41 -36.22 -35.68 66.08
CA LYS A 41 -34.94 -35.97 66.78
C LYS A 41 -33.72 -36.45 65.96
N HIS A 42 -32.74 -35.55 65.79
CA HIS A 42 -31.55 -35.56 66.67
C HIS A 42 -30.73 -34.27 66.56
N LYS A 43 -30.38 -33.74 67.75
CA LYS A 43 -29.40 -32.66 67.98
C LYS A 43 -28.03 -33.04 67.40
N LYS A 44 -27.40 -32.12 66.66
CA LYS A 44 -25.97 -31.78 66.77
C LYS A 44 -25.70 -30.48 66.00
N ALA A 45 -25.11 -29.51 66.71
CA ALA A 45 -24.65 -28.25 66.13
C ALA A 45 -23.64 -28.52 65.00
N PRO A 46 -23.64 -27.74 63.91
CA PRO A 46 -22.62 -27.87 62.89
C PRO A 46 -21.31 -27.29 63.45
N THR A 47 -20.35 -28.18 63.62
CA THR A 47 -18.95 -27.91 63.87
C THR A 47 -18.43 -26.96 62.78
N VAL A 48 -17.93 -25.79 63.20
CA VAL A 48 -17.18 -24.86 62.35
C VAL A 48 -15.95 -25.59 61.82
N HIS A 49 -16.08 -26.22 60.66
CA HIS A 49 -14.92 -26.63 59.88
C HIS A 49 -14.42 -25.37 59.19
N SER A 50 -13.37 -24.79 59.79
CA SER A 50 -12.46 -23.86 59.13
C SER A 50 -11.99 -24.51 57.83
N SER A 51 -12.68 -24.20 56.74
CA SER A 51 -12.14 -24.38 55.40
C SER A 51 -10.99 -23.39 55.30
N ARG A 52 -9.79 -23.89 55.57
CA ARG A 52 -8.53 -23.24 55.28
C ARG A 52 -8.47 -23.11 53.76
N THR A 53 -9.09 -22.07 53.20
CA THR A 53 -8.86 -21.65 51.82
C THR A 53 -7.38 -21.26 51.78
N SER A 54 -6.54 -22.15 51.26
CA SER A 54 -5.15 -21.82 50.95
C SER A 54 -5.20 -20.65 49.97
N ARG A 55 -4.95 -19.43 50.45
CA ARG A 55 -4.71 -18.29 49.57
C ARG A 55 -3.47 -18.64 48.76
N THR A 56 -3.66 -19.03 47.51
CA THR A 56 -2.59 -19.09 46.50
C THR A 56 -1.92 -17.74 46.51
N LYS A 57 -0.62 -17.71 46.81
CA LYS A 57 0.15 -16.46 46.83
C LYS A 57 0.47 -16.00 45.41
N ASN A 58 0.20 -16.81 44.38
CA ASN A 58 0.64 -16.59 43.01
C ASN A 58 2.12 -16.24 42.96
N GLU A 59 2.93 -17.04 43.66
CA GLU A 59 4.36 -16.82 43.79
C GLU A 59 5.12 -17.54 42.67
N VAL A 60 6.11 -16.88 42.07
CA VAL A 60 7.00 -17.47 41.07
C VAL A 60 7.84 -18.55 41.72
N THR A 61 7.50 -19.80 41.44
CA THR A 61 8.17 -20.99 42.02
C THR A 61 9.32 -21.49 41.16
N MET A 62 9.23 -21.32 39.84
CA MET A 62 10.22 -21.80 38.88
C MET A 62 10.21 -20.96 37.62
N ILE A 63 11.39 -20.73 37.05
CA ILE A 63 11.60 -20.11 35.75
C ILE A 63 12.50 -21.06 34.96
N GLU A 64 12.00 -21.57 33.84
CA GLU A 64 12.67 -22.59 33.03
C GLU A 64 12.98 -22.04 31.64
N ALA A 65 14.24 -22.16 31.20
CA ALA A 65 14.63 -21.76 29.84
C ALA A 65 14.00 -22.70 28.79
N GLN A 66 13.47 -22.14 27.71
CA GLN A 66 12.95 -22.91 26.59
C GLN A 66 14.07 -23.34 25.63
N LYS A 67 13.77 -24.25 24.69
CA LYS A 67 14.71 -24.66 23.62
C LYS A 67 15.19 -23.49 22.75
N ARG A 68 14.36 -22.46 22.57
CA ARG A 68 14.73 -21.23 21.88
C ARG A 68 15.38 -20.29 22.88
N ALA A 69 16.59 -19.82 22.55
CA ALA A 69 17.31 -18.87 23.39
C ALA A 69 16.47 -17.60 23.65
N GLY A 70 16.61 -17.02 24.85
CA GLY A 70 15.90 -15.81 25.25
C GLY A 70 14.41 -15.97 25.54
N ARG A 71 13.88 -17.21 25.66
CA ARG A 71 12.49 -17.50 26.05
C ARG A 71 12.45 -18.35 27.31
N TYR A 72 11.54 -18.04 28.22
CA TYR A 72 11.38 -18.71 29.50
C TYR A 72 9.92 -19.07 29.78
N ASN A 73 9.70 -20.17 30.50
CA ASN A 73 8.40 -20.55 31.06
C ASN A 73 8.37 -20.15 32.54
N VAL A 74 7.33 -19.43 32.96
CA VAL A 74 7.11 -19.02 34.35
C VAL A 74 6.08 -19.93 34.99
N TYR A 75 6.39 -20.42 36.20
CA TYR A 75 5.51 -21.26 37.00
C TYR A 75 5.10 -20.55 38.28
N LEU A 76 3.78 -20.37 38.46
CA LEU A 76 3.18 -19.78 39.68
C LEU A 76 2.61 -20.90 40.55
N ASP A 77 2.97 -20.90 41.84
CA ASP A 77 2.52 -21.90 42.81
C ASP A 77 2.68 -23.37 42.30
N GLY A 78 3.78 -23.65 41.61
CA GLY A 78 4.12 -24.96 41.05
C GLY A 78 3.43 -25.33 39.73
N LYS A 79 2.60 -24.44 39.16
CA LYS A 79 1.88 -24.68 37.89
C LYS A 79 2.37 -23.74 36.82
N TYR A 80 2.44 -24.24 35.58
CA TYR A 80 2.74 -23.39 34.43
C TYR A 80 1.71 -22.25 34.34
N ALA A 81 2.21 -21.02 34.21
CA ALA A 81 1.37 -19.82 34.14
C ALA A 81 1.40 -19.20 32.74
N PHE A 82 2.58 -18.75 32.29
CA PHE A 82 2.74 -18.09 30.98
C PHE A 82 4.21 -18.12 30.53
N PRO A 83 4.48 -17.95 29.22
CA PRO A 83 5.83 -17.78 28.71
C PRO A 83 6.22 -16.30 28.66
N ILE A 84 7.51 -15.99 28.78
CA ILE A 84 8.06 -14.63 28.65
C ILE A 84 9.36 -14.60 27.86
N SER A 85 9.63 -13.48 27.21
CA SER A 85 10.93 -13.16 26.64
C SER A 85 11.91 -12.67 27.72
N GLU A 86 13.20 -12.82 27.45
CA GLU A 86 14.27 -12.35 28.34
C GLU A 86 14.17 -10.85 28.63
N SER A 87 13.84 -10.04 27.61
CA SER A 87 13.70 -8.59 27.79
C SER A 87 12.54 -8.21 28.72
N VAL A 88 11.43 -8.96 28.68
CA VAL A 88 10.29 -8.77 29.58
C VAL A 88 10.62 -9.26 31.00
N MET A 89 11.30 -10.40 31.11
CA MET A 89 11.80 -10.91 32.41
C MET A 89 12.66 -9.86 33.12
N ILE A 90 13.56 -9.21 32.38
CA ILE A 90 14.44 -8.16 32.90
C ILE A 90 13.63 -6.89 33.23
N LYS A 91 12.73 -6.45 32.33
CA LYS A 91 11.91 -5.23 32.51
C LYS A 91 11.10 -5.29 33.80
N TYR A 92 10.40 -6.40 34.04
CA TYR A 92 9.57 -6.60 35.23
C TYR A 92 10.33 -7.17 36.43
N ARG A 93 11.64 -7.42 36.27
CA ARG A 93 12.51 -8.01 37.30
C ARG A 93 11.90 -9.27 37.89
N ILE A 94 11.47 -10.19 37.03
CA ILE A 94 10.84 -11.44 37.47
C ILE A 94 11.91 -12.38 38.00
N PHE A 95 11.81 -12.74 39.28
CA PHE A 95 12.68 -13.71 39.94
C PHE A 95 11.87 -14.67 40.82
N LYS A 96 12.48 -15.81 41.17
CA LYS A 96 11.86 -16.81 42.05
C LYS A 96 11.52 -16.19 43.41
N GLY A 97 10.28 -16.34 43.86
CA GLY A 97 9.75 -15.74 45.08
C GLY A 97 8.96 -14.44 44.86
N MET A 98 8.94 -13.90 43.64
CA MET A 98 8.11 -12.76 43.30
C MET A 98 6.63 -13.14 43.30
N VAL A 99 5.78 -12.35 43.95
CA VAL A 99 4.32 -12.50 43.89
C VAL A 99 3.80 -11.73 42.68
N ILE A 100 2.99 -12.39 41.86
CA ILE A 100 2.39 -11.81 40.66
C ILE A 100 0.86 -11.85 40.82
N ASP A 101 0.24 -10.68 40.99
CA ASP A 101 -1.22 -10.57 40.95
C ASP A 101 -1.74 -10.66 39.50
N LYS A 102 -3.07 -10.68 39.34
CA LYS A 102 -3.70 -10.85 38.02
C LYS A 102 -3.48 -9.65 37.09
N ASP A 103 -3.39 -8.45 37.66
CA ASP A 103 -3.24 -7.22 36.87
C ASP A 103 -1.81 -7.16 36.32
N LEU A 104 -0.82 -7.42 37.17
CA LEU A 104 0.58 -7.54 36.77
C LEU A 104 0.80 -8.72 35.82
N GLN A 105 0.15 -9.86 36.03
CA GLN A 105 0.21 -10.98 35.09
C GLN A 105 -0.27 -10.56 33.69
N THR A 106 -1.37 -9.80 33.62
CA THR A 106 -1.93 -9.31 32.34
C THR A 106 -0.95 -8.32 31.68
N GLU A 107 -0.36 -7.43 32.46
CA GLU A 107 0.65 -6.48 31.97
C GLU A 107 1.89 -7.18 31.41
N ILE A 108 2.39 -8.22 32.10
CA ILE A 108 3.55 -9.02 31.66
C ILE A 108 3.24 -9.73 30.34
N ILE A 109 2.04 -10.30 30.20
CA ILE A 109 1.63 -10.98 28.97
C ILE A 109 1.58 -9.99 27.81
N ALA A 110 0.93 -8.83 27.99
CA ALA A 110 0.88 -7.78 26.97
C ALA A 110 2.29 -7.31 26.57
N ALA A 111 3.19 -7.15 27.53
CA ALA A 111 4.58 -6.81 27.24
C ALA A 111 5.34 -7.91 26.48
N ASP A 112 5.03 -9.19 26.73
CA ASP A 112 5.59 -10.31 25.96
C ASP A 112 5.10 -10.30 24.51
N ASP A 113 3.85 -9.93 24.27
CA ASP A 113 3.30 -9.83 22.92
C ASP A 113 3.94 -8.69 22.13
N VAL A 114 4.15 -7.53 22.75
CA VAL A 114 4.96 -6.43 22.16
C VAL A 114 6.39 -6.90 21.89
N ALA A 115 7.03 -7.63 22.80
CA ALA A 115 8.38 -8.15 22.59
C ALA A 115 8.46 -9.16 21.42
N LYS A 116 7.45 -10.01 21.23
CA LYS A 116 7.35 -10.90 20.07
C LYS A 116 7.18 -10.11 18.78
N ALA A 117 6.24 -9.16 18.74
CA ALA A 117 5.98 -8.32 17.58
C ALA A 117 7.22 -7.52 17.18
N TYR A 118 7.92 -6.93 18.17
CA TYR A 118 9.18 -6.23 17.97
C TYR A 118 10.25 -7.10 17.32
N ASN A 119 10.47 -8.33 17.80
CA ASN A 119 11.43 -9.24 17.18
C ASN A 119 11.04 -9.58 15.72
N ARG A 120 9.75 -9.77 15.42
CA ARG A 120 9.29 -9.99 14.05
C ARG A 120 9.51 -8.76 13.16
N ALA A 121 9.35 -7.57 13.70
CA ALA A 121 9.64 -6.33 12.99
C ALA A 121 11.14 -6.18 12.72
N LEU A 122 12.01 -6.49 13.70
CA LEU A 122 13.47 -6.49 13.52
C LEU A 122 13.90 -7.44 12.39
N ASP A 123 13.37 -8.66 12.38
CA ASP A 123 13.65 -9.63 11.31
C ASP A 123 13.27 -9.05 9.94
N TYR A 124 12.12 -8.37 9.86
CA TYR A 124 11.63 -7.75 8.62
C TYR A 124 12.45 -6.53 8.18
N LEU A 125 12.94 -5.72 9.12
CA LEU A 125 13.79 -4.54 8.88
C LEU A 125 15.22 -4.92 8.50
N SER A 126 15.72 -6.09 8.94
CA SER A 126 17.10 -6.51 8.72
C SER A 126 17.53 -6.58 7.24
N GLY A 127 16.58 -6.82 6.33
CA GLY A 127 16.89 -6.98 4.91
C GLY A 127 16.93 -5.69 4.12
N GLN A 128 16.01 -4.75 4.38
CA GLN A 128 15.82 -3.53 3.61
C GLN A 128 15.15 -2.46 4.46
N LEU A 129 15.38 -1.19 4.11
CA LEU A 129 14.66 -0.06 4.68
C LEU A 129 13.15 -0.20 4.41
N ARG A 130 12.33 0.05 5.44
CA ARG A 130 10.87 -0.04 5.38
C ARG A 130 10.25 1.25 5.91
N SER A 131 9.09 1.60 5.36
CA SER A 131 8.21 2.62 5.94
C SER A 131 7.46 2.05 7.16
N GLU A 132 6.98 2.94 8.04
CA GLU A 132 6.14 2.54 9.18
C GLU A 132 4.91 1.75 8.72
N LYS A 133 4.22 2.23 7.69
CA LYS A 133 3.06 1.53 7.11
C LYS A 133 3.40 0.11 6.66
N GLU A 134 4.55 -0.10 6.02
CA GLU A 134 4.95 -1.45 5.60
C GLU A 134 5.17 -2.38 6.79
N VAL A 135 5.69 -1.88 7.91
CA VAL A 135 5.84 -2.66 9.15
C VAL A 135 4.48 -2.94 9.77
N THR A 136 3.59 -1.95 9.86
CA THR A 136 2.21 -2.10 10.33
C THR A 136 1.47 -3.17 9.52
N ASP A 137 1.46 -3.04 8.20
CA ASP A 137 0.82 -3.98 7.28
C ASP A 137 1.40 -5.39 7.47
N LYS A 138 2.73 -5.49 7.64
CA LYS A 138 3.38 -6.78 7.90
C LYS A 138 2.93 -7.40 9.22
N LEU A 139 2.87 -6.65 10.31
CA LEU A 139 2.42 -7.16 11.61
C LEU A 139 0.92 -7.53 11.58
N LYS A 140 0.10 -6.77 10.86
CA LYS A 140 -1.33 -7.12 10.63
C LYS A 140 -1.52 -8.45 9.91
N THR A 141 -0.66 -8.78 8.94
CA THR A 141 -0.72 -10.11 8.28
C THR A 141 -0.42 -11.27 9.23
N LEU A 142 0.16 -10.99 10.40
CA LEU A 142 0.44 -11.98 11.45
C LEU A 142 -0.65 -12.01 12.53
N GLU A 143 -1.78 -11.33 12.30
CA GLU A 143 -2.93 -11.25 13.22
C GLU A 143 -2.54 -10.69 14.60
N ILE A 144 -1.61 -9.73 14.61
CA ILE A 144 -1.21 -9.00 15.83
C ILE A 144 -2.19 -7.83 16.04
N ASP A 145 -2.65 -7.66 17.27
CA ASP A 145 -3.59 -6.60 17.65
C ASP A 145 -3.01 -5.18 17.44
N ASP A 146 -3.87 -4.23 17.06
CA ASP A 146 -3.48 -2.85 16.74
C ASP A 146 -2.73 -2.15 17.90
N ASP A 147 -3.14 -2.38 19.15
CA ASP A 147 -2.48 -1.79 20.34
C ASP A 147 -1.04 -2.30 20.52
N VAL A 148 -0.82 -3.59 20.22
CA VAL A 148 0.52 -4.22 20.26
C VAL A 148 1.38 -3.69 19.12
N ILE A 149 0.79 -3.47 17.94
CA ILE A 149 1.47 -2.89 16.79
C ILE A 149 1.91 -1.46 17.11
N GLU A 150 1.04 -0.60 17.63
CA GLU A 150 1.40 0.79 17.95
C GLU A 150 2.52 0.84 19.00
N SER A 151 2.40 0.05 20.07
CA SER A 151 3.46 -0.08 21.09
C SER A 151 4.79 -0.57 20.50
N THR A 152 4.73 -1.42 19.48
CA THR A 152 5.91 -1.91 18.77
C THR A 152 6.53 -0.81 17.90
N LEU A 153 5.72 -0.04 17.18
CA LEU A 153 6.17 1.08 16.34
C LEU A 153 6.79 2.21 17.18
N GLU A 154 6.18 2.56 18.32
CA GLU A 154 6.75 3.50 19.29
C GLU A 154 8.16 3.09 19.70
N ARG A 155 8.34 1.82 20.07
CA ARG A 155 9.66 1.30 20.45
C ARG A 155 10.64 1.32 19.28
N LEU A 156 10.22 0.96 18.07
CA LEU A 156 11.09 1.02 16.89
C LEU A 156 11.54 2.45 16.58
N ARG A 157 10.65 3.43 16.73
CA ARG A 157 10.97 4.87 16.60
C ARG A 157 11.94 5.34 17.68
N GLU A 158 11.74 4.93 18.94
CA GLU A 158 12.62 5.29 20.05
C GLU A 158 14.08 4.87 19.79
N PHE A 159 14.29 3.71 19.18
CA PHE A 159 15.62 3.22 18.80
C PHE A 159 16.08 3.67 17.40
N ASN A 160 15.37 4.60 16.75
CA ASN A 160 15.63 5.08 15.37
C ASN A 160 15.74 3.94 14.34
N LEU A 161 14.99 2.86 14.53
CA LEU A 161 14.92 1.73 13.60
C LEU A 161 13.84 1.92 12.53
N LEU A 162 12.90 2.83 12.79
CA LEU A 162 11.91 3.33 11.84
C LEU A 162 12.02 4.84 11.73
N ASP A 163 12.17 5.33 10.50
CA ASP A 163 12.23 6.74 10.16
C ASP A 163 11.71 6.92 8.72
N ASP A 164 10.48 7.41 8.62
CA ASP A 164 9.82 7.66 7.34
C ASP A 164 10.46 8.81 6.54
N GLN A 165 11.10 9.78 7.21
CA GLN A 165 11.85 10.84 6.51
C GLN A 165 13.10 10.25 5.86
N ALA A 166 13.85 9.42 6.59
CA ALA A 166 15.01 8.72 6.05
C ALA A 166 14.62 7.78 4.90
N TYR A 167 13.49 7.07 5.03
CA TYR A 167 12.91 6.26 3.96
C TYR A 167 12.62 7.09 2.70
N ALA A 168 11.92 8.21 2.86
CA ALA A 168 11.54 9.09 1.76
C ALA A 168 12.77 9.65 1.03
N SER A 169 13.74 10.22 1.76
CA SER A 169 14.98 10.74 1.19
C SER A 169 15.78 9.67 0.46
N ALA A 170 15.95 8.47 1.05
CA ALA A 170 16.66 7.36 0.42
C ALA A 170 15.97 6.90 -0.88
N TYR A 171 14.63 6.85 -0.88
CA TYR A 171 13.85 6.50 -2.05
C TYR A 171 14.00 7.54 -3.16
N VAL A 172 13.82 8.84 -2.85
CA VAL A 172 13.98 9.93 -3.82
C VAL A 172 15.39 9.90 -4.43
N ARG A 173 16.43 9.79 -3.60
CA ARG A 173 17.82 9.71 -4.07
C ARG A 173 18.06 8.52 -5.01
N THR A 174 17.47 7.37 -4.70
CA THR A 174 17.58 6.17 -5.55
C THR A 174 16.86 6.38 -6.88
N MET A 175 15.64 6.90 -6.85
CA MET A 175 14.83 7.16 -8.04
C MET A 175 15.49 8.20 -8.95
N ARG A 176 16.09 9.23 -8.36
CA ARG A 176 16.88 10.22 -9.08
C ARG A 176 18.04 9.60 -9.85
N ASN A 177 18.77 8.67 -9.25
CA ASN A 177 19.99 8.13 -9.83
C ASN A 177 19.75 6.95 -10.80
N THR A 178 18.57 6.31 -10.75
CA THR A 178 18.36 5.00 -11.41
C THR A 178 17.08 4.90 -12.22
N SER A 179 16.15 5.85 -12.10
CA SER A 179 14.84 5.76 -12.71
C SER A 179 14.57 6.85 -13.72
N ASP A 180 13.52 6.65 -14.51
CA ASP A 180 12.98 7.61 -15.47
C ASP A 180 11.72 8.31 -14.95
N LYS A 181 11.50 8.33 -13.62
CA LYS A 181 10.29 8.86 -13.00
C LYS A 181 10.54 10.27 -12.46
N GLY A 182 9.56 11.14 -12.71
CA GLY A 182 9.54 12.50 -12.19
C GLY A 182 8.85 12.62 -10.82
N PRO A 183 8.90 13.82 -10.21
CA PRO A 183 8.45 14.08 -8.84
C PRO A 183 7.01 13.68 -8.55
N ILE A 184 6.09 13.82 -9.53
CA ILE A 184 4.67 13.50 -9.33
C ILE A 184 4.49 11.99 -9.08
N VAL A 185 5.16 11.15 -9.87
CA VAL A 185 5.06 9.69 -9.73
C VAL A 185 5.78 9.22 -8.48
N ILE A 186 6.93 9.82 -8.16
CA ILE A 186 7.67 9.54 -6.91
C ILE A 186 6.80 9.87 -5.69
N ARG A 187 6.18 11.05 -5.67
CA ARG A 187 5.23 11.48 -4.62
C ARG A 187 4.09 10.47 -4.48
N GLN A 188 3.46 10.06 -5.58
CA GLN A 188 2.37 9.09 -5.53
C GLN A 188 2.81 7.74 -4.94
N HIS A 189 4.01 7.26 -5.29
CA HIS A 189 4.56 6.04 -4.71
C HIS A 189 4.79 6.18 -3.19
N LEU A 190 5.39 7.29 -2.74
CA LEU A 190 5.60 7.55 -1.31
C LEU A 190 4.28 7.62 -0.53
N ARG A 191 3.23 8.23 -1.10
CA ARG A 191 1.88 8.21 -0.52
C ARG A 191 1.33 6.79 -0.37
N GLN A 192 1.54 5.92 -1.36
CA GLN A 192 1.13 4.52 -1.27
C GLN A 192 1.88 3.77 -0.15
N LYS A 193 3.13 4.17 0.11
CA LYS A 193 3.94 3.72 1.25
C LYS A 193 3.56 4.37 2.59
N GLY A 194 2.53 5.21 2.64
CA GLY A 194 2.03 5.81 3.87
C GLY A 194 2.82 7.02 4.37
N ILE A 195 3.78 7.51 3.59
CA ILE A 195 4.60 8.66 3.96
C ILE A 195 3.73 9.93 3.90
N GLY A 196 3.79 10.74 4.95
CA GLY A 196 3.06 12.01 5.04
C GLY A 196 3.58 13.08 4.07
N GLU A 197 2.70 13.99 3.62
CA GLU A 197 3.04 15.02 2.62
C GLU A 197 4.24 15.87 2.99
N ASN A 198 4.35 16.32 4.24
CA ASN A 198 5.47 17.15 4.69
C ASN A 198 6.82 16.44 4.51
N LEU A 199 6.88 15.13 4.77
CA LEU A 199 8.11 14.35 4.61
C LEU A 199 8.45 14.14 3.13
N ILE A 200 7.41 13.96 2.30
CA ILE A 200 7.58 13.87 0.84
C ILE A 200 8.09 15.18 0.27
N ASP A 201 7.52 16.32 0.69
CA ASP A 201 7.95 17.64 0.26
C ASP A 201 9.42 17.86 0.64
N ASN A 202 9.79 17.58 1.89
CA ASN A 202 11.18 17.66 2.35
C ASN A 202 12.14 16.80 1.51
N ALA A 203 11.76 15.54 1.25
CA ALA A 203 12.60 14.62 0.47
C ALA A 203 12.74 15.06 -1.00
N LEU A 204 11.69 15.65 -1.59
CA LEU A 204 11.72 16.14 -2.97
C LEU A 204 12.51 17.44 -3.15
N VAL A 205 12.73 18.23 -2.10
CA VAL A 205 13.62 19.40 -2.13
C VAL A 205 15.07 19.00 -2.47
N GLU A 206 15.48 17.77 -2.16
CA GLU A 206 16.79 17.25 -2.56
C GLU A 206 16.94 17.10 -4.08
N PHE A 207 15.83 17.09 -4.81
CA PHE A 207 15.79 17.03 -6.27
C PHE A 207 15.99 18.43 -6.84
N LYS A 208 17.25 18.81 -7.10
CA LYS A 208 17.56 20.10 -7.73
C LYS A 208 16.98 20.16 -9.15
N ASP A 209 16.56 21.34 -9.57
CA ASP A 209 15.95 21.57 -10.89
C ASP A 209 16.87 21.10 -12.03
N ASP A 210 18.17 21.40 -11.96
CA ASP A 210 19.14 21.00 -13.00
C ASP A 210 19.21 19.48 -13.19
N GLU A 211 19.25 18.72 -12.08
CA GLU A 211 19.28 17.25 -12.10
C GLU A 211 17.97 16.67 -12.62
N LEU A 212 16.85 17.36 -12.38
CA LEU A 212 15.53 16.96 -12.88
C LEU A 212 15.43 17.13 -14.39
N VAL A 213 15.98 18.22 -14.91
CA VAL A 213 16.06 18.46 -16.35
C VAL A 213 16.98 17.44 -17.02
N GLU A 214 18.15 17.16 -16.47
CA GLU A 214 19.10 16.17 -17.01
C GLU A 214 18.44 14.78 -17.12
N ASN A 215 17.77 14.33 -16.06
CA ASN A 215 17.01 13.08 -16.08
C ASN A 215 15.89 13.10 -17.13
N GLY A 216 15.17 14.23 -17.23
CA GLY A 216 14.13 14.43 -18.24
C GLY A 216 14.67 14.34 -19.67
N VAL A 217 15.85 14.90 -19.93
CA VAL A 217 16.55 14.85 -21.25
C VAL A 217 16.83 13.41 -21.65
N ALA A 218 17.45 12.61 -20.77
CA ALA A 218 17.75 11.21 -21.06
C ALA A 218 16.49 10.38 -21.38
N VAL A 219 15.36 10.71 -20.74
CA VAL A 219 14.06 10.09 -21.02
C VAL A 219 13.49 10.57 -22.35
N ALA A 220 13.54 11.88 -22.60
CA ALA A 220 13.02 12.50 -23.81
C ALA A 220 13.74 12.00 -25.06
N GLU A 221 15.06 11.85 -25.03
CA GLU A 221 15.84 11.29 -26.13
C GLU A 221 15.45 9.84 -26.45
N LYS A 222 15.26 9.01 -25.42
CA LYS A 222 14.79 7.62 -25.60
C LYS A 222 13.41 7.59 -26.25
N LEU A 223 12.49 8.45 -25.80
CA LEU A 223 11.16 8.57 -26.39
C LEU A 223 11.21 9.11 -27.82
N ALA A 224 12.06 10.10 -28.10
CA ALA A 224 12.24 10.67 -29.43
C ALA A 224 12.72 9.59 -30.41
N LYS A 225 13.73 8.79 -30.03
CA LYS A 225 14.21 7.65 -30.81
C LYS A 225 13.11 6.61 -31.04
N HIS A 226 12.33 6.30 -30.00
CA HIS A 226 11.22 5.34 -30.11
C HIS A 226 10.12 5.80 -31.09
N TYR A 227 9.84 7.10 -31.12
CA TYR A 227 8.80 7.69 -31.97
C TYR A 227 9.33 8.29 -33.29
N ALA A 228 10.58 8.03 -33.68
CA ALA A 228 11.20 8.60 -34.89
C ALA A 228 10.47 8.25 -36.21
N ARG A 229 9.66 7.19 -36.24
CA ARG A 229 8.83 6.80 -37.39
C ARG A 229 7.44 7.45 -37.41
N LYS A 230 7.25 8.52 -36.63
CA LYS A 230 6.01 9.30 -36.59
C LYS A 230 6.27 10.67 -37.21
N PRO A 231 5.23 11.34 -37.74
CA PRO A 231 5.35 12.73 -38.18
C PRO A 231 5.92 13.58 -37.05
N PHE A 232 6.78 14.54 -37.38
CA PHE A 232 7.51 15.33 -36.39
C PHE A 232 6.61 15.93 -35.30
N SER A 233 5.45 16.49 -35.70
CA SER A 233 4.46 17.04 -34.76
C SER A 233 3.95 15.99 -33.76
N THR A 234 3.63 14.80 -34.26
CA THR A 234 3.15 13.68 -33.45
C THR A 234 4.25 13.08 -32.59
N GLN A 235 5.49 12.99 -33.09
CA GLN A 235 6.66 12.58 -32.32
C GLN A 235 6.86 13.51 -31.12
N LYS A 236 6.91 14.83 -31.36
CA LYS A 236 7.04 15.84 -30.32
C LYS A 236 5.92 15.74 -29.27
N GLN A 237 4.66 15.62 -29.71
CA GLN A 237 3.52 15.44 -28.81
C GLN A 237 3.66 14.16 -27.96
N LYS A 238 4.14 13.07 -28.55
CA LYS A 238 4.33 11.78 -27.84
C LYS A 238 5.47 11.83 -26.83
N VAL A 239 6.55 12.55 -27.11
CA VAL A 239 7.63 12.78 -26.15
C VAL A 239 7.09 13.56 -24.94
N ILE A 240 6.41 14.68 -25.18
CA ILE A 240 5.79 15.50 -24.13
C ILE A 240 4.80 14.67 -23.30
N GLN A 241 3.91 13.93 -23.96
CA GLN A 241 2.95 13.05 -23.28
C GLN A 241 3.67 12.00 -22.43
N GLY A 242 4.75 11.40 -22.95
CA GLY A 242 5.55 10.42 -22.22
C GLY A 242 6.17 10.99 -20.94
N LEU A 243 6.76 12.18 -21.02
CA LEU A 243 7.30 12.88 -19.85
C LEU A 243 6.21 13.21 -18.82
N MET A 244 5.04 13.68 -19.26
CA MET A 244 3.89 13.92 -18.36
C MET A 244 3.47 12.64 -17.63
N THR A 245 3.34 11.52 -18.36
CA THR A 245 2.97 10.23 -17.74
C THR A 245 4.03 9.69 -16.79
N LYS A 246 5.29 10.08 -16.99
CA LYS A 246 6.39 9.78 -16.06
C LYS A 246 6.44 10.72 -14.87
N GLY A 247 5.61 11.76 -14.84
CA GLY A 247 5.46 12.65 -13.68
C GLY A 247 6.34 13.89 -13.69
N PHE A 248 6.89 14.27 -14.84
CA PHE A 248 7.57 15.56 -15.00
C PHE A 248 6.55 16.69 -15.13
N GLN A 249 6.83 17.82 -14.49
CA GLN A 249 5.97 19.01 -14.54
C GLN A 249 6.17 19.79 -15.84
N ARG A 250 5.20 20.66 -16.17
CA ARG A 250 5.19 21.38 -17.44
C ARG A 250 6.45 22.23 -17.63
N GLU A 251 6.85 22.97 -16.61
CA GLU A 251 8.02 23.86 -16.63
C GLU A 251 9.31 23.08 -16.94
N THR A 252 9.54 21.96 -16.24
CA THR A 252 10.66 21.06 -16.51
C THR A 252 10.58 20.46 -17.92
N ILE A 253 9.39 20.06 -18.39
CA ILE A 253 9.22 19.52 -19.74
C ILE A 253 9.63 20.56 -20.78
N ASP A 254 9.21 21.81 -20.61
CA ASP A 254 9.57 22.88 -21.55
C ASP A 254 11.11 23.10 -21.56
N GLN A 255 11.77 23.06 -20.39
CA GLN A 255 13.26 23.11 -20.31
C GLN A 255 13.92 21.91 -20.99
N VAL A 256 13.45 20.69 -20.72
CA VAL A 256 13.94 19.44 -21.34
C VAL A 256 13.80 19.50 -22.86
N MET A 257 12.64 19.93 -23.35
CA MET A 257 12.36 20.03 -24.78
C MET A 257 13.22 21.09 -25.48
N ASN A 258 13.70 22.10 -24.76
CA ASN A 258 14.63 23.10 -25.27
C ASN A 258 16.09 22.60 -25.28
N GLN A 259 16.44 21.63 -24.43
CA GLN A 259 17.78 21.05 -24.39
C GLN A 259 17.98 19.91 -25.39
N ILE A 260 16.94 19.13 -25.70
CA ILE A 260 17.05 18.09 -26.71
C ILE A 260 17.11 18.67 -28.13
N GLU A 261 18.01 18.14 -28.95
CA GLU A 261 18.05 18.44 -30.39
C GLU A 261 16.95 17.66 -31.13
N LEU A 262 15.69 18.05 -30.95
CA LEU A 262 14.57 17.48 -31.68
C LEU A 262 14.20 18.38 -32.87
N THR A 263 14.81 18.12 -34.02
CA THR A 263 14.61 18.87 -35.26
C THR A 263 13.78 18.09 -36.27
N ARG A 264 13.07 18.82 -37.14
CA ARG A 264 12.31 18.24 -38.25
C ARG A 264 13.28 17.98 -39.41
N ASP A 265 13.49 16.70 -39.71
CA ASP A 265 14.21 16.27 -40.91
C ASP A 265 13.24 16.21 -42.09
N GLU A 266 13.44 17.07 -43.10
CA GLU A 266 12.49 17.22 -44.20
C GLU A 266 12.41 15.99 -45.09
N ASP A 267 13.54 15.31 -45.29
CA ASP A 267 13.62 14.09 -46.11
C ASP A 267 12.84 12.96 -45.43
N THR A 268 13.10 12.71 -44.15
CA THR A 268 12.37 11.71 -43.36
C THR A 268 10.87 12.01 -43.29
N GLU A 269 10.49 13.28 -43.10
CA GLU A 269 9.07 13.68 -43.05
C GLU A 269 8.39 13.42 -44.39
N THR A 270 9.06 13.75 -45.51
CA THR A 270 8.56 13.54 -46.87
C THR A 270 8.43 12.05 -47.18
N ASP A 271 9.39 11.23 -46.79
CA ASP A 271 9.36 9.78 -46.97
C ASP A 271 8.21 9.12 -46.19
N LEU A 272 8.07 9.47 -44.91
CA LEU A 272 6.99 8.99 -44.05
C LEU A 272 5.63 9.40 -44.62
N LEU A 273 5.49 10.65 -45.05
CA LEU A 273 4.27 11.19 -45.63
C LEU A 273 3.93 10.47 -46.94
N THR A 274 4.89 10.31 -47.86
CA THR A 274 4.68 9.65 -49.15
C THR A 274 4.20 8.22 -48.96
N HIS A 275 4.86 7.46 -48.10
CA HIS A 275 4.46 6.09 -47.79
C HIS A 275 3.04 6.01 -47.20
N GLU A 276 2.72 6.88 -46.23
CA GLU A 276 1.39 6.88 -45.62
C GLU A 276 0.31 7.40 -46.57
N ALA A 277 0.61 8.41 -47.39
CA ALA A 277 -0.27 8.96 -48.40
C ALA A 277 -0.64 7.89 -49.43
N GLN A 278 0.31 7.13 -49.96
CA GLN A 278 0.04 6.00 -50.87
C GLN A 278 -0.88 4.96 -50.21
N LYS A 279 -0.61 4.61 -48.95
CA LYS A 279 -1.42 3.63 -48.21
C LYS A 279 -2.86 4.10 -48.01
N VAL A 280 -3.06 5.35 -47.63
CA VAL A 280 -4.39 5.94 -47.43
C VAL A 280 -5.10 6.13 -48.78
N TRP A 281 -4.39 6.60 -49.81
CA TRP A 281 -4.89 6.77 -51.16
C TRP A 281 -5.42 5.45 -51.75
N ARG A 282 -4.65 4.35 -51.64
CA ARG A 282 -5.07 3.01 -52.07
C ARG A 282 -6.31 2.51 -51.32
N ARG A 283 -6.39 2.79 -50.01
CA ARG A 283 -7.55 2.43 -49.17
C ARG A 283 -8.83 3.14 -49.60
N ASN A 284 -8.70 4.39 -50.07
CA ASN A 284 -9.81 5.23 -50.46
C ASN A 284 -10.22 5.09 -51.94
N ARG A 285 -9.70 4.09 -52.68
CA ARG A 285 -9.97 3.88 -54.13
C ARG A 285 -11.43 3.69 -54.53
N ARG A 286 -12.33 3.44 -53.57
CA ARG A 286 -13.77 3.25 -53.80
C ARG A 286 -14.56 4.54 -53.97
N TYR A 287 -13.94 5.68 -53.66
CA TYR A 287 -14.56 6.99 -53.72
C TYR A 287 -14.17 7.68 -55.02
N ASP A 288 -14.99 8.65 -55.46
CA ASP A 288 -14.63 9.56 -56.56
C ASP A 288 -13.39 10.39 -56.21
N ASP A 289 -12.76 10.99 -57.21
CA ASP A 289 -11.47 11.66 -57.06
C ASP A 289 -11.49 12.79 -56.03
N ARG A 290 -12.55 13.59 -56.01
CA ARG A 290 -12.70 14.72 -55.07
C ARG A 290 -12.88 14.22 -53.64
N GLU A 291 -13.75 13.24 -53.42
CA GLU A 291 -14.01 12.68 -52.10
C GLU A 291 -12.80 11.87 -51.59
N ARG A 292 -12.13 11.13 -52.48
CA ARG A 292 -10.89 10.40 -52.20
C ARG A 292 -9.78 11.34 -51.76
N LEU A 293 -9.60 12.47 -52.45
CA LEU A 293 -8.64 13.52 -52.10
C LEU A 293 -8.94 14.09 -50.71
N ASN A 294 -10.17 14.54 -50.48
CA ASN A 294 -10.57 15.16 -49.21
C ASN A 294 -10.41 14.21 -48.01
N ARG A 295 -10.77 12.93 -48.18
CA ARG A 295 -10.59 11.91 -47.13
C ARG A 295 -9.12 11.64 -46.83
N THR A 296 -8.29 11.61 -47.87
CA THR A 296 -6.84 11.38 -47.72
C THR A 296 -6.19 12.55 -47.00
N LYS A 297 -6.47 13.79 -47.42
CA LYS A 297 -6.02 15.02 -46.74
C LYS A 297 -6.42 15.04 -45.26
N ARG A 298 -7.70 14.81 -44.95
CA ARG A 298 -8.21 14.77 -43.56
C ARG A 298 -7.48 13.73 -42.70
N THR A 299 -7.22 12.55 -43.25
CA THR A 299 -6.55 11.46 -42.53
C THR A 299 -5.09 11.79 -42.25
N LEU A 300 -4.36 12.32 -43.24
CA LEU A 300 -2.94 12.70 -43.08
C LEU A 300 -2.79 13.89 -42.13
N TYR A 301 -3.65 14.89 -42.26
CA TYR A 301 -3.68 16.03 -41.33
C TYR A 301 -3.95 15.57 -39.89
N GLY A 302 -4.93 14.69 -39.68
CA GLY A 302 -5.20 14.10 -38.37
C GLY A 302 -4.07 13.23 -37.80
N LYS A 303 -3.10 12.82 -38.62
CA LYS A 303 -1.87 12.13 -38.19
C LYS A 303 -0.73 13.07 -37.82
N GLY A 304 -0.89 14.38 -38.04
CA GLY A 304 0.06 15.42 -37.65
C GLY A 304 0.98 15.91 -38.78
N TYR A 305 0.73 15.53 -40.04
CA TYR A 305 1.45 16.08 -41.19
C TYR A 305 0.98 17.51 -41.51
N GLN A 306 1.88 18.36 -42.00
CA GLN A 306 1.55 19.74 -42.38
C GLN A 306 0.72 19.78 -43.68
N PHE A 307 -0.18 20.77 -43.78
CA PHE A 307 -1.12 20.86 -44.91
C PHE A 307 -0.41 21.06 -46.25
N ASP A 308 0.64 21.88 -46.28
CA ASP A 308 1.39 22.18 -47.51
C ASP A 308 2.16 20.96 -48.02
N ASP A 309 2.80 20.21 -47.12
CA ASP A 309 3.45 18.94 -47.45
C ASP A 309 2.47 17.91 -48.00
N ILE A 310 1.29 17.81 -47.38
CA ILE A 310 0.22 16.91 -47.82
C ILE A 310 -0.20 17.24 -49.25
N ASN A 311 -0.39 18.52 -49.57
CA ASN A 311 -0.77 18.94 -50.92
C ASN A 311 0.31 18.56 -51.93
N ARG A 312 1.57 18.94 -51.67
CA ARG A 312 2.72 18.63 -52.54
C ARG A 312 2.85 17.13 -52.85
N VAL A 313 2.73 16.27 -51.83
CA VAL A 313 2.82 14.82 -52.02
C VAL A 313 1.60 14.25 -52.75
N LEU A 314 0.40 14.80 -52.54
CA LEU A 314 -0.79 14.30 -53.24
C LEU A 314 -0.82 14.73 -54.70
N ASP A 315 -0.37 15.94 -55.02
CA ASP A 315 -0.30 16.43 -56.41
C ASP A 315 0.64 15.54 -57.22
N THR A 316 1.85 15.28 -56.70
CA THR A 316 2.81 14.33 -57.32
C THR A 316 2.28 12.89 -57.44
N LEU A 317 1.47 12.42 -56.48
CA LEU A 317 0.85 11.09 -56.55
C LEU A 317 -0.29 10.99 -57.57
N ILE A 318 -0.96 12.09 -57.87
CA ILE A 318 -2.01 12.17 -58.90
C ILE A 318 -1.36 12.23 -60.27
N GLU A 319 -0.40 13.14 -60.46
CA GLU A 319 0.34 13.32 -61.72
C GLU A 319 1.11 12.05 -62.15
N GLY A 320 1.57 11.21 -61.20
CA GLY A 320 2.26 9.95 -61.51
C GLY A 320 1.35 8.74 -61.75
N ASN A 321 0.02 8.87 -61.62
CA ASN A 321 -0.96 7.79 -61.90
C ASN A 321 -1.80 8.04 -63.16
N ASP A 322 -1.70 9.24 -63.76
CA ASP A 322 -2.26 9.58 -65.08
C ASP A 322 -1.27 9.20 -66.20
#